data_AF-M7TBW7-F1
#
_entry.id   AF-M7TBW7-F1
#
_cell.length_a   1.000
_cell.length_b   1.000
_cell.length_c   1.000
_cell.angle_alpha   90.00
_cell.angle_beta   90.00
_cell.angle_gamma   90.00
#
_symmetry.space_group_name_H-M   'P 1'
#
loop_
_entity.id
_entity.type
_entity.pdbx_description
1 polymer ?
#
loop_
_entity_poly.entity_id
_entity_poly.type
_entity_poly.pdbx_seq_one_letter_code
_entity_poly.pdbx_strand_id
1 'polypeptide(L)'
;MAGIEGHIVKPLDQAFSTSESHFGVLKDMVKYSSPETRWFGLLDDDTFFPNLKPLADALSKIDHTTDAYVGTLSEDFASVRNWGYMAFGGAGAYLSAPLARKVADQILECIESSFIKEGDILIRHCVYTRSKAKLTILPGLHQQDFQGDASGFFEAGFKPLNLHHWKSWFEAPVVAMAQAADFCGDCFLQRWRFGNDTVLSNGYSIATYRHGHESVDLDTPEGTWDKFNGDFDFSIGPLRKPYTKQEKKTYKLLDAEITPEGHLKQLYVWKGNEVLGQLDEVVEMVWQR
;
A
#
# COMPACT_ATOMS: atom_id res chain seq x y z
N MET A 1 -7.22 -3.06 24.47
CA MET A 1 -7.28 -3.65 23.12
C MET A 1 -8.43 -3.00 22.39
N ALA A 2 -8.17 -2.29 21.30
CA ALA A 2 -9.25 -1.93 20.38
C ALA A 2 -9.72 -3.23 19.72
N GLY A 3 -10.96 -3.64 19.97
CA GLY A 3 -11.53 -4.83 19.35
C GLY A 3 -11.89 -4.54 17.89
N ILE A 4 -11.76 -5.54 17.03
CA ILE A 4 -12.32 -5.49 15.67
C ILE A 4 -13.73 -6.08 15.76
N GLU A 5 -14.74 -5.28 15.44
CA GLU A 5 -16.11 -5.77 15.26
C GLU A 5 -16.30 -6.11 13.77
N GLY A 6 -16.49 -7.39 13.49
CA GLY A 6 -16.67 -7.89 12.13
C GLY A 6 -18.15 -8.08 11.79
N HIS A 7 -18.59 -7.49 10.68
CA HIS A 7 -19.91 -7.74 10.12
C HIS A 7 -19.78 -8.32 8.71
N ILE A 8 -20.55 -9.37 8.43
CA ILE A 8 -20.68 -9.93 7.08
C ILE A 8 -22.11 -9.66 6.63
N VAL A 9 -22.24 -8.92 5.54
CA VAL A 9 -23.53 -8.51 4.98
C VAL A 9 -23.67 -9.02 3.56
N LYS A 10 -24.92 -9.24 3.12
CA LYS A 10 -25.19 -9.49 1.71
C LYS A 10 -25.15 -8.17 0.94
N PRO A 11 -24.82 -8.19 -0.37
CA PRO A 11 -24.94 -7.00 -1.21
C PRO A 11 -26.33 -6.37 -1.11
N LEU A 12 -26.40 -5.03 -1.22
CA LEU A 12 -27.64 -4.28 -1.19
C LEU A 12 -28.65 -4.74 -2.26
N ASP A 13 -28.12 -5.14 -3.41
CA ASP A 13 -28.86 -5.74 -4.51
C ASP A 13 -28.04 -6.89 -5.08
N GLN A 14 -28.68 -8.04 -5.34
CA GLN A 14 -28.01 -9.20 -5.93
C GLN A 14 -27.65 -9.00 -7.41
N ALA A 15 -28.26 -8.00 -8.07
CA ALA A 15 -27.94 -7.63 -9.45
C ALA A 15 -26.70 -6.74 -9.57
N PHE A 16 -26.20 -6.18 -8.45
CA PHE A 16 -25.00 -5.34 -8.48
C PHE A 16 -23.76 -6.15 -8.84
N SER A 17 -22.94 -5.56 -9.71
CA SER A 17 -21.57 -6.00 -9.95
C SER A 17 -20.71 -5.89 -8.68
N THR A 18 -19.50 -6.46 -8.71
CA THR A 18 -18.52 -6.30 -7.64
C THR A 18 -18.21 -4.82 -7.38
N SER A 19 -18.01 -4.02 -8.43
CA SER A 19 -17.70 -2.60 -8.34
C SER A 19 -18.86 -1.78 -7.74
N GLU A 20 -20.09 -2.09 -8.12
CA GLU A 20 -21.28 -1.45 -7.52
C GLU A 20 -21.50 -1.90 -6.08
N SER A 21 -21.22 -3.16 -5.76
CA SER A 21 -21.29 -3.68 -4.39
C SER A 21 -20.20 -3.09 -3.49
N HIS A 22 -18.99 -2.87 -4.01
CA HIS A 22 -17.90 -2.19 -3.31
C HIS A 22 -18.32 -0.78 -2.88
N PHE A 23 -18.94 0.01 -3.77
CA PHE A 23 -19.47 1.31 -3.38
C PHE A 23 -20.71 1.18 -2.46
N GLY A 24 -21.60 0.23 -2.76
CA GLY A 24 -22.84 -0.01 -2.04
C GLY A 24 -22.67 -0.33 -0.56
N VAL A 25 -21.59 -1.02 -0.19
CA VAL A 25 -21.34 -1.43 1.21
C VAL A 25 -21.27 -0.26 2.18
N LEU A 26 -20.95 0.96 1.71
CA LEU A 26 -20.94 2.16 2.55
C LEU A 26 -22.29 2.40 3.25
N LYS A 27 -23.41 2.01 2.62
CA LYS A 27 -24.73 2.12 3.25
C LYS A 27 -24.85 1.24 4.49
N ASP A 28 -24.35 0.01 4.42
CA ASP A 28 -24.31 -0.90 5.57
C ASP A 28 -23.27 -0.43 6.59
N MET A 29 -22.09 0.03 6.17
CA MET A 29 -21.09 0.59 7.08
C MET A 29 -21.68 1.74 7.92
N VAL A 30 -22.42 2.67 7.29
CA VAL A 30 -23.09 3.76 8.00
C VAL A 30 -24.16 3.24 8.96
N LYS A 31 -24.96 2.25 8.54
CA LYS A 31 -25.99 1.63 9.39
C LYS A 31 -25.42 0.97 10.65
N TYR A 32 -24.28 0.28 10.54
CA TYR A 32 -23.62 -0.39 11.67
C TYR A 32 -22.65 0.53 12.43
N SER A 33 -22.44 1.76 11.98
CA SER A 33 -21.55 2.71 12.65
C SER A 33 -22.10 3.21 13.99
N SER A 34 -21.18 3.68 14.84
CA SER A 34 -21.50 4.33 16.11
C SER A 34 -21.51 5.87 15.96
N PRO A 35 -22.13 6.61 16.90
CA PRO A 35 -21.99 8.07 16.95
C PRO A 35 -20.53 8.56 17.05
N GLU A 36 -19.63 7.73 17.59
CA GLU A 36 -18.21 8.01 17.76
C GLU A 36 -17.39 7.78 16.48
N THR A 37 -17.95 7.12 15.45
CA THR A 37 -17.27 6.85 14.19
C THR A 37 -16.95 8.16 13.46
N ARG A 38 -15.66 8.38 13.17
CA ARG A 38 -15.14 9.61 12.54
C ARG A 38 -14.89 9.50 11.05
N TRP A 39 -14.48 8.31 10.61
CA TRP A 39 -14.02 8.04 9.25
C TRP A 39 -14.56 6.69 8.79
N PHE A 40 -14.84 6.60 7.49
CA PHE A 40 -15.25 5.39 6.77
C PHE A 40 -14.24 5.16 5.65
N GLY A 41 -13.56 4.01 5.64
CA GLY A 41 -12.61 3.64 4.59
C GLY A 41 -13.20 2.59 3.66
N LEU A 42 -13.15 2.84 2.36
CA LEU A 42 -13.43 1.86 1.30
C LEU A 42 -12.09 1.51 0.66
N LEU A 43 -11.75 0.21 0.62
CA LEU A 43 -10.45 -0.29 0.19
C LEU A 43 -10.55 -1.69 -0.43
N ASP A 44 -9.55 -2.03 -1.24
CA ASP A 44 -9.44 -3.33 -1.90
C ASP A 44 -8.94 -4.42 -0.93
N ASP A 45 -9.27 -5.68 -1.22
CA ASP A 45 -9.02 -6.83 -0.34
C ASP A 45 -7.55 -7.31 -0.32
N ASP A 46 -6.72 -6.78 -1.22
CA ASP A 46 -5.26 -6.93 -1.24
C ASP A 46 -4.53 -5.67 -0.73
N THR A 47 -5.22 -4.77 -0.02
CA THR A 47 -4.60 -3.65 0.72
C THR A 47 -4.11 -4.11 2.10
N PHE A 48 -2.85 -3.80 2.43
CA PHE A 48 -2.23 -4.12 3.72
C PHE A 48 -1.78 -2.86 4.46
N PHE A 49 -2.09 -2.75 5.75
CA PHE A 49 -1.58 -1.69 6.62
C PHE A 49 -0.52 -2.27 7.58
N PRO A 50 0.75 -1.85 7.48
CA PRO A 50 1.78 -2.30 8.43
C PRO A 50 1.44 -1.89 9.87
N ASN A 51 0.84 -0.70 10.04
CA ASN A 51 0.35 -0.22 11.32
C ASN A 51 -0.81 0.75 11.10
N LEU A 52 -1.93 0.57 11.80
CA LEU A 52 -3.09 1.47 11.70
C LEU A 52 -2.91 2.80 12.45
N LYS A 53 -1.97 2.88 13.41
CA LYS A 53 -1.75 4.09 14.20
C LYS A 53 -1.24 5.28 13.35
N PRO A 54 -0.23 5.13 12.47
CA PRO A 54 0.16 6.19 11.54
C PRO A 54 -0.99 6.69 10.66
N LEU A 55 -1.84 5.79 10.14
CA LEU A 55 -3.02 6.18 9.37
C LEU A 55 -4.00 6.99 10.24
N ALA A 56 -4.31 6.50 11.44
CA ALA A 56 -5.20 7.19 12.37
C ALA A 56 -4.66 8.57 12.76
N ASP A 57 -3.37 8.70 12.99
CA ASP A 57 -2.71 9.98 13.28
C ASP A 57 -2.78 10.93 12.10
N ALA A 58 -2.58 10.43 10.87
CA ALA A 58 -2.68 11.23 9.66
C ALA A 58 -4.11 11.75 9.44
N LEU A 59 -5.12 10.88 9.58
CA LEU A 59 -6.53 11.25 9.48
C LEU A 59 -6.98 12.19 10.62
N SER A 60 -6.39 12.09 11.81
CA SER A 60 -6.73 12.96 12.96
C SER A 60 -6.41 14.44 12.73
N LYS A 61 -5.54 14.74 11.76
CA LYS A 61 -5.15 16.10 11.38
C LYS A 61 -6.14 16.77 10.42
N ILE A 62 -7.10 16.01 9.90
CA ILE A 62 -8.11 16.48 8.95
C ILE A 62 -9.43 16.64 9.72
N ASP A 63 -10.14 17.74 9.48
CA ASP A 63 -11.40 18.02 10.16
C ASP A 63 -12.53 17.09 9.69
N HIS A 64 -12.67 15.97 10.42
CA HIS A 64 -13.71 14.96 10.25
C HIS A 64 -15.15 15.45 10.54
N THR A 65 -15.34 16.67 11.05
CA THR A 65 -16.68 17.21 11.35
C THR A 65 -17.34 17.90 10.14
N THR A 66 -16.58 18.05 9.05
CA THR A 66 -17.04 18.61 7.77
C THR A 66 -16.95 17.56 6.66
N ASP A 67 -17.51 17.86 5.48
CA ASP A 67 -17.41 16.97 4.33
C ASP A 67 -15.95 16.86 3.84
N ALA A 68 -15.22 15.84 4.31
CA ALA A 68 -13.86 15.52 3.86
C ALA A 68 -13.82 14.19 3.10
N TYR A 69 -13.21 14.23 1.91
CA TYR A 69 -12.88 13.09 1.05
C TYR A 69 -11.37 12.99 0.94
N VAL A 70 -10.79 11.91 1.45
CA VAL A 70 -9.35 11.74 1.63
C VAL A 70 -8.90 10.45 0.96
N GLY A 71 -7.72 10.46 0.34
CA GLY A 71 -7.14 9.30 -0.33
C GLY A 71 -5.87 9.73 -1.06
N THR A 72 -5.49 9.03 -2.12
CA THR A 72 -4.41 9.47 -3.01
C THR A 72 -4.67 9.04 -4.44
N LEU A 73 -3.90 9.60 -5.37
CA LEU A 73 -3.86 9.15 -6.76
C LEU A 73 -3.02 7.87 -6.87
N SER A 74 -3.18 7.14 -7.98
CA SER A 74 -2.17 6.18 -8.41
C SER A 74 -0.83 6.86 -8.64
N GLU A 75 0.26 6.18 -8.31
CA GLU A 75 1.61 6.63 -8.62
C GLU A 75 1.92 6.57 -10.12
N ASP A 76 1.15 5.81 -10.90
CA ASP A 76 1.22 5.74 -12.36
C ASP A 76 0.37 6.86 -13.00
N PHE A 77 1.02 7.80 -13.69
CA PHE A 77 0.33 8.89 -14.37
C PHE A 77 -0.55 8.40 -15.52
N ALA A 78 -0.24 7.25 -16.13
CA ALA A 78 -1.11 6.66 -17.13
C ALA A 78 -2.44 6.22 -16.52
N SER A 79 -2.42 5.58 -15.34
CA SER A 79 -3.63 5.29 -14.55
C SER A 79 -4.42 6.57 -14.23
N VAL A 80 -3.74 7.62 -13.76
CA VAL A 80 -4.40 8.92 -13.48
C VAL A 80 -5.03 9.54 -14.72
N ARG A 81 -4.37 9.46 -15.88
CA ARG A 81 -4.90 9.97 -17.16
C ARG A 81 -6.12 9.17 -17.63
N ASN A 82 -6.11 7.86 -17.43
CA ASN A 82 -7.19 6.97 -17.90
C ASN A 82 -8.44 7.07 -17.01
N TRP A 83 -8.27 7.15 -15.69
CA TRP A 83 -9.38 7.05 -14.73
C TRP A 83 -9.77 8.41 -14.10
N GLY A 84 -8.87 9.39 -14.17
CA GLY A 84 -9.06 10.75 -13.69
C GLY A 84 -8.61 10.95 -12.24
N TYR A 85 -8.91 12.13 -11.71
CA TYR A 85 -8.46 12.59 -10.40
C TYR A 85 -9.42 12.12 -9.29
N MET A 86 -9.09 11.02 -8.61
CA MET A 86 -9.88 10.38 -7.54
C MET A 86 -8.99 9.71 -6.48
N ALA A 87 -9.57 9.37 -5.32
CA ALA A 87 -8.94 8.38 -4.45
C ALA A 87 -9.01 7.02 -5.15
N PHE A 88 -7.86 6.41 -5.42
CA PHE A 88 -7.77 5.05 -5.95
C PHE A 88 -7.99 4.03 -4.82
N GLY A 89 -8.79 3.00 -5.10
CA GLY A 89 -9.39 2.09 -4.12
C GLY A 89 -8.38 1.30 -3.31
N GLY A 90 -7.32 0.82 -3.97
CA GLY A 90 -6.22 0.13 -3.30
C GLY A 90 -5.43 0.98 -2.31
N ALA A 91 -5.32 2.28 -2.57
CA ALA A 91 -4.77 3.23 -1.60
C ALA A 91 -5.79 3.60 -0.50
N GLY A 92 -7.08 3.35 -0.77
CA GLY A 92 -8.20 3.63 0.10
C GLY A 92 -8.85 4.98 -0.16
N ALA A 93 -10.19 4.97 -0.14
CA ALA A 93 -11.03 6.15 -0.13
C ALA A 93 -11.64 6.35 1.27
N TYR A 94 -11.24 7.42 1.96
CA TYR A 94 -11.66 7.73 3.32
C TYR A 94 -12.64 8.89 3.32
N LEU A 95 -13.84 8.65 3.84
CA LEU A 95 -14.92 9.63 3.97
C LEU A 95 -15.09 9.97 5.44
N SER A 96 -15.06 11.26 5.75
CA SER A 96 -15.52 11.76 7.05
C SER A 96 -16.97 11.30 7.32
N ALA A 97 -17.34 11.15 8.59
CA ALA A 97 -18.68 10.71 8.96
C ALA A 97 -19.85 11.50 8.34
N PRO A 98 -19.86 12.86 8.33
CA PRO A 98 -20.93 13.61 7.68
C PRO A 98 -21.00 13.35 6.17
N LEU A 99 -19.85 13.24 5.48
CA LEU A 99 -19.83 12.94 4.05
C LEU A 99 -20.32 11.52 3.76
N ALA A 100 -19.84 10.54 4.53
CA ALA A 100 -20.23 9.13 4.38
C ALA A 100 -21.75 8.95 4.49
N ARG A 101 -22.39 9.57 5.49
CA ARG A 101 -23.85 9.53 5.68
C ARG A 101 -24.58 10.14 4.48
N LYS A 102 -24.13 11.31 4.02
CA LYS A 102 -24.71 12.00 2.85
C LYS A 102 -24.61 11.17 1.57
N VAL A 103 -23.46 10.53 1.34
CA VAL A 103 -23.24 9.65 0.19
C VAL A 103 -24.08 8.38 0.31
N ALA A 104 -24.15 7.76 1.50
CA ALA A 104 -24.93 6.55 1.75
C ALA A 104 -26.44 6.75 1.50
N ASP A 105 -26.97 7.92 1.83
CA ASP A 105 -28.38 8.28 1.59
C ASP A 105 -28.71 8.39 0.09
N GLN A 106 -27.70 8.52 -0.78
CA GLN A 106 -27.85 8.75 -2.22
C GLN A 106 -27.24 7.61 -3.06
N ILE A 107 -26.83 6.50 -2.42
CA ILE A 107 -26.04 5.43 -3.07
C ILE A 107 -26.69 4.89 -4.34
N LEU A 108 -27.99 4.59 -4.31
CA LEU A 108 -28.69 3.97 -5.44
C LEU A 108 -28.79 4.94 -6.62
N GLU A 109 -29.12 6.20 -6.36
CA GLU A 109 -29.20 7.25 -7.38
C GLU A 109 -27.81 7.56 -7.98
N CYS A 110 -26.77 7.56 -7.14
CA CYS A 110 -25.39 7.74 -7.59
C CYS A 110 -24.92 6.57 -8.47
N ILE A 111 -25.25 5.34 -8.10
CA ILE A 111 -25.00 4.16 -8.93
C ILE A 111 -25.72 4.34 -10.26
N GLU A 112 -27.04 4.54 -10.26
CA GLU A 112 -27.85 4.65 -11.48
C GLU A 112 -27.34 5.75 -12.43
N SER A 113 -27.08 6.94 -11.90
CA SER A 113 -26.69 8.14 -12.68
C SER A 113 -25.25 8.14 -13.20
N SER A 114 -24.36 7.28 -12.70
CA SER A 114 -22.98 7.23 -13.18
C SER A 114 -22.88 6.59 -14.55
N PHE A 115 -22.10 7.18 -15.47
CA PHE A 115 -21.81 6.58 -16.77
C PHE A 115 -20.84 5.39 -16.69
N ILE A 116 -19.93 5.41 -15.70
CA ILE A 116 -18.93 4.37 -15.49
C ILE A 116 -19.18 3.72 -14.13
N LYS A 117 -19.27 2.39 -14.09
CA LYS A 117 -19.68 1.63 -12.89
C LYS A 117 -18.51 1.02 -12.13
N GLU A 118 -17.32 1.62 -12.22
CA GLU A 118 -16.16 1.20 -11.41
C GLU A 118 -16.22 1.80 -10.00
N GLY A 119 -15.81 1.02 -8.98
CA GLY A 119 -16.03 1.34 -7.56
C GLY A 119 -15.53 2.72 -7.16
N ASP A 120 -14.26 3.01 -7.43
CA ASP A 120 -13.62 4.30 -7.13
C ASP A 120 -14.28 5.47 -7.88
N ILE A 121 -14.69 5.22 -9.12
CA ILE A 121 -15.36 6.22 -9.93
C ILE A 121 -16.76 6.51 -9.37
N LEU A 122 -17.48 5.49 -8.91
CA LEU A 122 -18.78 5.65 -8.24
C LEU A 122 -18.65 6.46 -6.96
N ILE A 123 -17.62 6.20 -6.14
CA ILE A 123 -17.31 6.99 -4.94
C ILE A 123 -17.04 8.45 -5.33
N ARG A 124 -16.11 8.71 -6.26
CA ARG A 124 -15.81 10.07 -6.74
C ARG A 124 -17.06 10.77 -7.27
N HIS A 125 -17.80 10.09 -8.14
CA HIS A 125 -19.01 10.63 -8.79
C HIS A 125 -20.02 11.05 -7.76
N CYS A 126 -20.32 10.20 -6.77
CA CYS A 126 -21.28 10.54 -5.74
C CYS A 126 -20.78 11.68 -4.84
N VAL A 127 -19.51 11.65 -4.43
CA VAL A 127 -18.93 12.74 -3.62
C VAL A 127 -19.02 14.08 -4.36
N TYR A 128 -18.66 14.13 -5.65
CA TYR A 128 -18.63 15.39 -6.41
C TYR A 128 -20.00 15.89 -6.87
N THR A 129 -20.99 15.02 -7.02
CA THR A 129 -22.36 15.42 -7.37
C THR A 129 -23.20 15.75 -6.15
N ARG A 130 -22.90 15.19 -4.96
CA ARG A 130 -23.70 15.35 -3.74
C ARG A 130 -23.06 16.22 -2.67
N SER A 131 -21.82 16.65 -2.84
CA SER A 131 -21.11 17.48 -1.87
C SER A 131 -20.17 18.50 -2.51
N LYS A 132 -19.62 19.39 -1.69
CA LYS A 132 -18.54 20.30 -2.09
C LYS A 132 -17.14 19.75 -1.82
N ALA A 133 -17.03 18.57 -1.21
CA ALA A 133 -15.74 17.96 -0.90
C ALA A 133 -14.92 17.75 -2.18
N LYS A 134 -13.61 17.91 -2.04
CA LYS A 134 -12.62 17.59 -3.06
C LYS A 134 -11.60 16.64 -2.45
N LEU A 135 -11.00 15.81 -3.32
CA LEU A 135 -9.99 14.86 -2.89
C LEU A 135 -8.86 15.61 -2.19
N THR A 136 -8.63 15.22 -0.94
CA THR A 136 -7.46 15.62 -0.15
C THR A 136 -6.45 14.49 -0.24
N ILE A 137 -5.28 14.77 -0.82
CA ILE A 137 -4.19 13.80 -0.92
C ILE A 137 -3.60 13.56 0.47
N LEU A 138 -3.56 12.30 0.90
CA LEU A 138 -2.95 11.86 2.15
C LEU A 138 -1.60 11.21 1.87
N PRO A 139 -0.48 11.87 2.20
CA PRO A 139 0.85 11.31 1.95
C PRO A 139 1.07 9.98 2.67
N GLY A 140 1.77 9.07 1.99
CA GLY A 140 2.07 7.73 2.49
C GLY A 140 1.01 6.69 2.18
N LEU A 141 -0.14 7.07 1.61
CA LEU A 141 -1.00 6.12 0.92
C LEU A 141 -0.40 5.79 -0.46
N HIS A 142 -0.52 4.53 -0.87
CA HIS A 142 0.06 4.00 -2.09
C HIS A 142 -0.92 3.05 -2.79
N GLN A 143 -1.16 3.30 -4.07
CA GLN A 143 -1.94 2.41 -4.93
C GLN A 143 -1.04 1.31 -5.51
N GLN A 144 0.25 1.58 -5.67
CA GLN A 144 1.23 0.61 -6.15
C GLN A 144 0.82 -0.10 -7.46
N ASP A 145 0.39 0.68 -8.45
CA ASP A 145 0.13 0.24 -9.82
C ASP A 145 1.43 -0.13 -10.57
N PHE A 146 2.37 -0.82 -9.90
CA PHE A 146 3.62 -1.28 -10.47
C PHE A 146 3.41 -2.59 -11.22
N GLN A 147 4.04 -2.71 -12.38
CA GLN A 147 4.06 -3.95 -13.16
C GLN A 147 5.47 -4.54 -13.13
N GLY A 148 5.57 -5.86 -12.95
CA GLY A 148 6.87 -6.53 -12.89
C GLY A 148 7.55 -6.40 -11.52
N ASP A 149 8.76 -5.85 -11.49
CA ASP A 149 9.60 -5.85 -10.28
C ASP A 149 9.41 -4.59 -9.41
N ALA A 150 8.66 -4.71 -8.31
CA ALA A 150 8.44 -3.63 -7.35
C ALA A 150 9.60 -3.42 -6.34
N SER A 151 10.74 -4.12 -6.49
CA SER A 151 11.86 -4.07 -5.54
C SER A 151 12.34 -2.67 -5.18
N GLY A 152 12.39 -1.78 -6.16
CA GLY A 152 12.84 -0.41 -5.98
C GLY A 152 12.02 0.39 -4.98
N PHE A 153 10.71 0.16 -4.92
CA PHE A 153 9.83 0.77 -3.93
C PHE A 153 10.13 0.25 -2.52
N PHE A 154 10.21 -1.07 -2.37
CA PHE A 154 10.46 -1.70 -1.07
C PHE A 154 11.89 -1.46 -0.55
N GLU A 155 12.86 -1.23 -1.44
CA GLU A 155 14.26 -0.92 -1.12
C GLU A 155 14.53 0.59 -0.95
N ALA A 156 13.52 1.46 -1.17
CA ALA A 156 13.68 2.91 -1.14
C ALA A 156 13.84 3.49 0.28
N GLY A 157 13.40 2.76 1.32
CA GLY A 157 13.33 3.30 2.68
C GLY A 157 12.08 4.14 2.94
N PHE A 158 11.04 4.01 2.11
CA PHE A 158 9.76 4.66 2.35
C PHE A 158 9.10 4.19 3.65
N LYS A 159 8.24 5.03 4.21
CA LYS A 159 7.36 4.73 5.36
C LYS A 159 5.91 4.71 4.90
N PRO A 160 5.49 3.68 4.14
CA PRO A 160 4.14 3.62 3.62
C PRO A 160 3.13 3.41 4.75
N LEU A 161 1.98 4.09 4.66
CA LEU A 161 0.81 3.85 5.51
C LEU A 161 0.13 2.54 5.09
N ASN A 162 0.10 2.23 3.80
CA ASN A 162 -0.42 0.99 3.25
C ASN A 162 0.49 0.47 2.12
N LEU A 163 0.32 -0.81 1.83
CA LEU A 163 0.79 -1.48 0.63
C LEU A 163 -0.42 -2.00 -0.14
N HIS A 164 -0.32 -2.09 -1.45
CA HIS A 164 -1.36 -2.55 -2.34
C HIS A 164 -0.79 -3.34 -3.53
N HIS A 165 -1.65 -4.18 -4.10
CA HIS A 165 -1.40 -5.16 -5.16
C HIS A 165 -0.33 -6.23 -4.90
N TRP A 166 0.08 -6.44 -3.64
CA TRP A 166 1.15 -7.37 -3.26
C TRP A 166 0.87 -8.86 -3.52
N LYS A 167 -0.34 -9.21 -3.98
CA LYS A 167 -0.77 -10.56 -4.38
C LYS A 167 -1.15 -10.69 -5.85
N SER A 168 -1.08 -9.61 -6.62
CA SER A 168 -1.71 -9.54 -7.95
C SER A 168 -0.77 -9.00 -9.01
N TRP A 169 -0.39 -7.72 -8.94
CA TRP A 169 0.40 -7.07 -9.98
C TRP A 169 1.90 -7.30 -9.82
N PHE A 170 2.33 -7.47 -8.57
CA PHE A 170 3.66 -7.91 -8.21
C PHE A 170 3.58 -8.86 -7.01
N GLU A 171 4.62 -9.67 -6.82
CA GLU A 171 4.71 -10.57 -5.68
C GLU A 171 5.66 -9.99 -4.63
N ALA A 172 5.13 -9.77 -3.42
CA ALA A 172 5.92 -9.46 -2.25
C ALA A 172 5.44 -10.33 -1.06
N PRO A 173 6.35 -10.82 -0.21
CA PRO A 173 6.01 -11.76 0.87
C PRO A 173 5.35 -11.05 2.07
N VAL A 174 4.37 -10.16 1.86
CA VAL A 174 3.86 -9.19 2.85
C VAL A 174 3.41 -9.84 4.16
N VAL A 175 2.94 -11.09 4.14
CA VAL A 175 2.64 -11.85 5.37
C VAL A 175 3.88 -12.02 6.25
N ALA A 176 5.02 -12.39 5.68
CA ALA A 176 6.29 -12.45 6.38
C ALA A 176 6.80 -11.04 6.72
N MET A 177 6.64 -10.07 5.80
CA MET A 177 7.04 -8.67 6.07
C MET A 177 6.29 -8.08 7.27
N ALA A 178 5.03 -8.49 7.49
CA ALA A 178 4.19 -8.04 8.61
C ALA A 178 4.79 -8.39 9.98
N GLN A 179 5.62 -9.43 10.09
CA GLN A 179 6.33 -9.76 11.33
C GLN A 179 7.32 -8.67 11.73
N ALA A 180 7.96 -8.02 10.75
CA ALA A 180 8.81 -6.86 11.04
C ALA A 180 7.97 -5.68 11.55
N ALA A 181 6.82 -5.43 10.94
CA ALA A 181 5.91 -4.37 11.39
C ALA A 181 5.35 -4.63 12.80
N ASP A 182 4.99 -5.87 13.13
CA ASP A 182 4.51 -6.25 14.47
C ASP A 182 5.63 -6.14 15.53
N PHE A 183 6.86 -6.51 15.15
CA PHE A 183 7.99 -6.46 16.07
C PHE A 183 8.36 -5.04 16.52
N CYS A 184 8.35 -4.05 15.62
CA CYS A 184 8.92 -2.72 15.88
C CYS A 184 8.08 -1.53 15.37
N GLY A 185 7.01 -1.74 14.60
CA GLY A 185 6.25 -0.68 13.94
C GLY A 185 7.06 0.08 12.89
N ASP A 186 7.68 1.19 13.31
CA ASP A 186 8.31 2.19 12.44
C ASP A 186 9.61 1.71 11.76
N CYS A 187 10.09 0.51 12.09
CA CYS A 187 11.28 -0.07 11.49
C CYS A 187 10.96 -0.89 10.21
N PHE A 188 9.67 -1.03 9.87
CA PHE A 188 9.21 -1.63 8.62
C PHE A 188 9.77 -0.89 7.39
N LEU A 189 10.38 -1.62 6.45
CA LEU A 189 11.03 -1.13 5.23
C LEU A 189 12.13 -0.08 5.45
N GLN A 190 12.57 0.14 6.68
CA GLN A 190 13.69 1.04 6.94
C GLN A 190 15.02 0.37 6.58
N ARG A 191 16.07 1.18 6.45
CA ARG A 191 17.36 0.72 5.93
C ARG A 191 18.47 0.71 6.97
N TRP A 192 19.25 -0.37 6.97
CA TRP A 192 20.49 -0.48 7.73
C TRP A 192 21.64 -0.78 6.78
N ARG A 193 22.77 -0.11 7.00
CA ARG A 193 24.01 -0.38 6.27
C ARG A 193 24.91 -1.24 7.13
N PHE A 194 25.45 -2.30 6.54
CA PHE A 194 26.39 -3.21 7.19
C PHE A 194 27.68 -3.26 6.38
N GLY A 195 28.82 -3.18 7.07
CA GLY A 195 30.13 -3.12 6.42
C GLY A 195 30.21 -2.01 5.37
N ASN A 196 30.84 -2.32 4.24
CA ASN A 196 31.06 -1.34 3.15
C ASN A 196 30.14 -1.55 1.94
N ASP A 197 29.39 -2.64 1.88
CA ASP A 197 28.69 -3.07 0.66
C ASP A 197 27.24 -3.54 0.86
N THR A 198 26.78 -3.71 2.11
CA THR A 198 25.51 -4.36 2.39
C THR A 198 24.46 -3.36 2.90
N VAL A 199 23.25 -3.46 2.36
CA VAL A 199 22.07 -2.70 2.80
C VAL A 199 20.93 -3.66 3.08
N LEU A 200 20.41 -3.66 4.29
CA LEU A 200 19.16 -4.31 4.64
C LEU A 200 18.00 -3.33 4.43
N SER A 201 16.97 -3.75 3.71
CA SER A 201 15.64 -3.16 3.72
C SER A 201 14.74 -4.06 4.58
N ASN A 202 14.52 -3.66 5.83
CA ASN A 202 13.99 -4.56 6.84
C ASN A 202 12.59 -5.06 6.49
N GLY A 203 12.42 -6.38 6.62
CA GLY A 203 11.20 -7.05 6.20
C GLY A 203 11.08 -7.22 4.69
N TYR A 204 12.10 -6.96 3.87
CA TYR A 204 12.00 -7.20 2.42
C TYR A 204 13.25 -7.82 1.79
N SER A 205 14.43 -7.21 1.94
CA SER A 205 15.62 -7.70 1.26
C SER A 205 16.93 -7.33 1.94
N ILE A 206 17.99 -8.09 1.63
CA ILE A 206 19.38 -7.73 1.90
C ILE A 206 20.06 -7.57 0.54
N ALA A 207 20.52 -6.36 0.22
CA ALA A 207 21.24 -6.06 -1.02
C ALA A 207 22.73 -5.90 -0.73
N THR A 208 23.56 -6.51 -1.57
CA THR A 208 25.03 -6.36 -1.57
C THR A 208 25.46 -5.72 -2.88
N TYR A 209 26.25 -4.67 -2.78
CA TYR A 209 26.68 -3.84 -3.92
C TYR A 209 28.16 -4.05 -4.20
N ARG A 210 28.49 -4.51 -5.42
CA ARG A 210 29.87 -4.85 -5.81
C ARG A 210 30.88 -3.72 -5.61
N HIS A 211 30.43 -2.48 -5.75
CA HIS A 211 31.25 -1.27 -5.64
C HIS A 211 31.08 -0.54 -4.30
N GLY A 212 30.44 -1.17 -3.32
CA GLY A 212 30.17 -0.59 -2.00
C GLY A 212 28.90 0.26 -1.98
N HIS A 213 28.21 0.30 -0.84
CA HIS A 213 26.95 1.05 -0.68
C HIS A 213 27.15 2.57 -0.66
N GLU A 214 28.37 3.06 -0.42
CA GLU A 214 28.72 4.48 -0.50
C GLU A 214 28.68 5.03 -1.94
N SER A 215 28.81 4.14 -2.93
CA SER A 215 28.67 4.49 -4.35
C SER A 215 27.21 4.55 -4.83
N VAL A 216 26.27 4.18 -3.96
CA VAL A 216 24.84 4.08 -4.27
C VAL A 216 24.13 5.33 -3.77
N ASP A 217 23.43 6.02 -4.67
CA ASP A 217 22.45 7.02 -4.27
C ASP A 217 21.23 6.30 -3.68
N LEU A 218 21.19 6.25 -2.35
CA LEU A 218 20.10 5.64 -1.61
C LEU A 218 18.93 6.62 -1.38
N ASP A 219 19.09 7.92 -1.63
CA ASP A 219 17.97 8.87 -1.50
C ASP A 219 17.05 8.82 -2.71
N THR A 220 17.56 8.36 -3.86
CA THR A 220 16.79 8.13 -5.08
C THR A 220 16.37 6.66 -5.21
N PRO A 221 15.05 6.35 -5.28
CA PRO A 221 14.56 4.99 -5.49
C PRO A 221 15.04 4.38 -6.81
N GLU A 222 15.22 3.05 -6.82
CA GLU A 222 15.60 2.31 -8.02
C GLU A 222 14.39 2.09 -8.92
N GLY A 223 14.50 2.43 -10.20
CA GLY A 223 13.45 2.13 -11.17
C GLY A 223 13.50 0.68 -11.63
N THR A 224 12.91 -0.24 -10.87
CA THR A 224 12.93 -1.69 -11.18
C THR A 224 11.70 -2.18 -11.93
N TRP A 225 10.56 -1.48 -11.84
CA TRP A 225 9.30 -1.90 -12.44
C TRP A 225 9.20 -1.48 -13.92
N ASP A 226 8.24 -2.06 -14.63
CA ASP A 226 8.01 -1.74 -16.03
C ASP A 226 7.62 -0.27 -16.20
N LYS A 227 8.14 0.36 -17.26
CA LYS A 227 7.88 1.78 -17.58
C LYS A 227 8.11 2.72 -16.39
N PHE A 228 9.08 2.41 -15.53
CA PHE A 228 9.41 3.22 -14.37
C PHE A 228 9.70 4.70 -14.69
N ASN A 229 10.17 5.01 -15.91
CA ASN A 229 10.44 6.39 -16.33
C ASN A 229 9.18 7.11 -16.83
N GLY A 230 9.07 8.40 -16.52
CA GLY A 230 8.09 9.31 -17.12
C GLY A 230 6.75 9.28 -16.39
N ASP A 231 6.04 8.15 -16.44
CA ASP A 231 4.70 8.06 -15.83
C ASP A 231 4.75 8.05 -14.28
N PHE A 232 5.91 7.77 -13.66
CA PHE A 232 6.08 7.82 -12.20
C PHE A 232 6.84 9.07 -11.70
N ASP A 233 7.27 9.95 -12.61
CA ASP A 233 8.14 11.09 -12.27
C ASP A 233 7.47 12.10 -11.34
N PHE A 234 6.14 12.22 -11.42
CA PHE A 234 5.36 13.18 -10.63
C PHE A 234 5.09 12.73 -9.18
N SER A 235 5.28 11.43 -8.89
CA SER A 235 4.85 10.79 -7.65
C SER A 235 6.04 10.23 -6.85
N ILE A 236 6.80 9.30 -7.44
CA ILE A 236 7.92 8.59 -6.82
C ILE A 236 9.26 9.15 -7.30
N GLY A 237 9.29 9.70 -8.51
CA GLY A 237 10.50 10.24 -9.11
C GLY A 237 11.18 11.34 -8.30
N PRO A 238 12.46 11.60 -8.54
CA PRO A 238 13.30 10.98 -9.57
C PRO A 238 13.67 9.52 -9.25
N LEU A 239 13.97 8.73 -10.29
CA LEU A 239 14.39 7.33 -10.15
C LEU A 239 15.79 7.12 -10.72
N ARG A 240 16.60 6.31 -10.04
CA ARG A 240 17.90 5.86 -10.54
C ARG A 240 17.74 4.59 -11.37
N LYS A 241 18.69 4.35 -12.28
CA LYS A 241 18.68 3.16 -13.12
C LYS A 241 18.79 1.87 -12.28
N PRO A 242 18.13 0.78 -12.71
CA PRO A 242 18.26 -0.51 -12.05
C PRO A 242 19.68 -1.06 -12.21
N TYR A 243 20.17 -1.73 -11.18
CA TYR A 243 21.46 -2.41 -11.20
C TYR A 243 21.35 -3.76 -11.91
N THR A 244 22.41 -4.13 -12.62
CA THR A 244 22.55 -5.49 -13.15
C THR A 244 22.81 -6.50 -12.02
N LYS A 245 22.55 -7.79 -12.28
CA LYS A 245 22.84 -8.88 -11.33
C LYS A 245 24.33 -8.99 -10.94
N GLN A 246 25.23 -8.42 -11.76
CA GLN A 246 26.67 -8.36 -11.49
C GLN A 246 27.05 -7.19 -10.56
N GLU A 247 26.23 -6.15 -10.50
CA GLU A 247 26.46 -4.95 -9.68
C GLU A 247 25.75 -5.05 -8.32
N LYS A 248 24.54 -5.62 -8.31
CA LYS A 248 23.73 -5.81 -7.10
C LYS A 248 23.29 -7.26 -6.98
N LYS A 249 23.62 -7.89 -5.85
CA LYS A 249 23.09 -9.20 -5.45
C LYS A 249 22.11 -9.01 -4.30
N THR A 250 20.88 -9.48 -4.46
CA THR A 250 19.80 -9.28 -3.50
C THR A 250 19.28 -10.61 -2.96
N TYR A 251 19.33 -10.79 -1.65
CA TYR A 251 18.62 -11.83 -0.92
C TYR A 251 17.21 -11.31 -0.61
N LYS A 252 16.17 -12.06 -0.97
CA LYS A 252 14.77 -11.68 -0.71
C LYS A 252 14.27 -12.39 0.53
N LEU A 253 13.43 -11.72 1.31
CA LEU A 253 12.74 -12.34 2.43
C LEU A 253 11.92 -13.51 1.91
N LEU A 254 12.15 -14.69 2.47
CA LEU A 254 11.36 -15.89 2.21
C LEU A 254 10.30 -16.07 3.29
N ASP A 255 10.72 -15.93 4.56
CA ASP A 255 9.85 -16.16 5.70
C ASP A 255 10.31 -15.34 6.92
N ALA A 256 9.41 -15.12 7.87
CA ALA A 256 9.71 -14.47 9.13
C ALA A 256 8.76 -14.96 10.24
N GLU A 257 9.26 -14.94 11.48
CA GLU A 257 8.46 -15.27 12.66
C GLU A 257 8.92 -14.47 13.87
N ILE A 258 7.98 -14.18 14.78
CA ILE A 258 8.30 -13.75 16.15
C ILE A 258 8.35 -15.01 17.03
N THR A 259 9.50 -15.27 17.65
CA THR A 259 9.70 -16.45 18.49
C THR A 259 8.95 -16.33 19.82
N PRO A 260 8.77 -17.44 20.59
CA PRO A 260 8.18 -17.39 21.92
C PRO A 260 8.92 -16.46 22.90
N GLU A 261 10.22 -16.26 22.71
CA GLU A 261 11.06 -15.33 23.49
C GLU A 261 10.89 -13.87 23.05
N GLY A 262 10.12 -13.62 21.99
CA GLY A 262 9.84 -12.29 21.45
C GLY A 262 10.92 -11.75 20.51
N HIS A 263 11.81 -12.60 19.99
CA HIS A 263 12.79 -12.23 18.97
C HIS A 263 12.15 -12.28 17.58
N LEU A 264 12.57 -11.40 16.66
CA LEU A 264 12.18 -11.50 15.26
C LEU A 264 13.24 -12.28 14.49
N LYS A 265 12.86 -13.42 13.91
CA LYS A 265 13.68 -14.19 12.96
C LYS A 265 13.21 -13.92 11.54
N GLN A 266 14.16 -13.71 10.64
CA GLN A 266 13.90 -13.46 9.23
C GLN A 266 14.84 -14.31 8.38
N LEU A 267 14.29 -15.02 7.42
CA LEU A 267 15.02 -15.88 6.50
C LEU A 267 15.09 -15.22 5.12
N TYR A 268 16.29 -14.89 4.68
CA TYR A 268 16.54 -14.29 3.38
C TYR A 268 17.24 -15.28 2.46
N VAL A 269 16.81 -15.35 1.21
CA VAL A 269 17.35 -16.29 0.22
C VAL A 269 17.77 -15.56 -1.04
N TRP A 270 18.98 -15.87 -1.51
CA TRP A 270 19.39 -15.60 -2.87
C TRP A 270 19.35 -16.91 -3.66
N LYS A 271 18.61 -16.91 -4.77
CA LYS A 271 18.47 -18.09 -5.63
C LYS A 271 19.61 -18.16 -6.63
N GLY A 272 20.38 -19.24 -6.55
CA GLY A 272 21.46 -19.52 -7.49
C GLY A 272 20.92 -19.93 -8.86
N ASN A 273 21.76 -19.83 -9.89
CA ASN A 273 21.48 -20.41 -11.19
C ASN A 273 22.00 -21.86 -11.26
N GLU A 274 21.07 -22.82 -11.19
CA GLU A 274 21.37 -24.26 -11.26
C GLU A 274 22.12 -24.65 -12.56
N VAL A 275 21.76 -24.06 -13.70
CA VAL A 275 22.41 -24.32 -14.99
C VAL A 275 23.88 -23.88 -14.98
N LEU A 276 24.20 -22.84 -14.20
CA LEU A 276 25.57 -22.35 -14.01
C LEU A 276 26.27 -23.00 -12.80
N GLY A 277 25.64 -23.99 -12.15
CA GLY A 277 26.17 -24.67 -10.96
C GLY A 277 26.23 -23.78 -9.70
N GLN A 278 25.45 -22.70 -9.66
CA GLN A 278 25.39 -21.81 -8.50
C GLN A 278 24.37 -22.34 -7.49
N LEU A 279 24.79 -22.46 -6.23
CA LEU A 279 23.93 -22.89 -5.14
C LEU A 279 23.10 -21.72 -4.60
N ASP A 280 21.95 -22.05 -4.02
CA ASP A 280 21.19 -21.11 -3.20
C ASP A 280 22.01 -20.68 -1.98
N GLU A 281 21.87 -19.42 -1.61
CA GLU A 281 22.48 -18.86 -0.40
C GLU A 281 21.38 -18.37 0.54
N VAL A 282 21.58 -18.61 1.83
CA VAL A 282 20.58 -18.36 2.86
C VAL A 282 21.21 -17.54 3.98
N VAL A 283 20.51 -16.50 4.41
CA VAL A 283 20.88 -15.66 5.54
C VAL A 283 19.72 -15.68 6.54
N GLU A 284 19.98 -16.16 7.75
CA GLU A 284 19.07 -15.98 8.88
C GLU A 284 19.51 -14.73 9.66
N MET A 285 18.58 -13.81 9.86
CA MET A 285 18.77 -12.62 10.67
C MET A 285 17.87 -12.70 11.90
N VAL A 286 18.46 -12.47 13.07
CA VAL A 286 17.75 -12.53 14.35
C VAL A 286 17.86 -11.19 15.07
N TRP A 287 16.73 -10.53 15.26
CA TRP A 287 16.62 -9.32 16.08
C TRP A 287 16.31 -9.73 17.52
N GLN A 288 17.29 -9.50 18.39
CA GLN A 288 17.13 -9.74 19.83
C GLN A 288 16.40 -8.55 20.47
N ARG A 289 15.53 -8.85 21.43
CA ARG A 289 14.91 -7.85 22.31
C ARG A 289 15.81 -7.57 23.50
#